data_AF-A0A7C4YD92-F1
#
_entry.id   AF-A0A7C4YD92-F1
#
_cell.length_a   1.000
_cell.length_b   1.000
_cell.length_c   1.000
_cell.angle_alpha   90.00
_cell.angle_beta   90.00
_cell.angle_gamma   90.00
#
_symmetry.space_group_name_H-M   'P 1'
#
loop_
_entity.id
_entity.type
_entity.pdbx_description
1 polymer ?
#
loop_
_entity_poly.entity_id
_entity_poly.type
_entity_poly.pdbx_seq_one_letter_code
_entity_poly.pdbx_strand_id
1 'polypeptide(L)' 'MGPHLRVFWEPEETVEVAPAATVAVRLGDMLPLLAMAQQGRFNWLRDFLDDEVRITDDLYEILQEFAGYRPSSA' A
#
# COMPACT_ATOMS: atom_id res chain seq x y z
N MET A 1 30.93 -42.27 -3.89
CA MET A 1 30.00 -41.73 -4.90
C MET A 1 29.30 -40.55 -4.26
N GLY A 2 29.58 -39.33 -4.71
CA GLY A 2 29.02 -38.11 -4.13
C GLY A 2 27.68 -37.75 -4.78
N PRO A 3 26.75 -37.11 -4.06
CA PRO A 3 25.48 -36.68 -4.64
C PRO A 3 25.71 -35.58 -5.68
N HIS A 4 25.15 -35.77 -6.88
CA HIS A 4 25.15 -34.76 -7.93
C HIS A 4 23.83 -34.00 -7.90
N LEU A 5 23.86 -32.69 -7.68
CA LEU A 5 22.71 -31.83 -7.85
C LEU A 5 22.50 -31.51 -9.34
N ARG A 6 21.25 -31.62 -9.80
CA ARG A 6 20.82 -31.12 -11.11
C ARG A 6 20.17 -29.76 -10.90
N VAL A 7 20.73 -28.75 -11.53
CA VAL A 7 20.15 -27.40 -11.58
C VAL A 7 19.13 -27.41 -12.71
N PHE A 8 17.86 -27.22 -12.36
CA PHE A 8 16.81 -26.98 -13.33
C PHE A 8 16.71 -25.47 -13.51
N TRP A 9 16.97 -24.99 -14.72
CA TRP A 9 16.73 -23.62 -15.11
C TRP A 9 15.30 -23.54 -15.64
N GLU A 10 14.41 -22.89 -14.89
CA GLU A 10 13.14 -22.46 -15.45
C GLU A 10 13.43 -21.26 -16.36
N PRO A 11 12.94 -21.26 -17.62
CA PRO A 11 13.06 -20.09 -18.46
C PRO A 11 12.44 -18.92 -17.71
N GLU A 12 13.09 -17.77 -17.77
CA GLU A 12 12.60 -16.52 -17.22
C GLU A 12 11.30 -16.19 -17.96
N GLU A 13 10.18 -16.75 -17.50
CA GLU A 13 8.86 -16.24 -17.83
C GLU A 13 8.90 -14.80 -17.36
N THR A 14 8.87 -13.87 -18.30
CA THR A 14 8.53 -12.48 -18.01
C THR A 14 7.17 -12.52 -17.35
N VAL A 15 7.16 -12.60 -16.02
CA VAL A 15 5.98 -12.45 -15.21
C VAL A 15 5.55 -11.02 -15.48
N GLU A 16 4.66 -10.83 -16.44
CA GLU A 16 3.86 -9.61 -16.50
C GLU A 16 3.19 -9.53 -15.15
N VAL A 17 3.76 -8.71 -14.26
CA VAL A 17 3.18 -8.42 -12.96
C VAL A 17 1.87 -7.73 -13.26
N ALA A 18 0.80 -8.52 -13.35
CA ALA A 18 -0.54 -8.01 -13.53
C ALA A 18 -0.74 -6.91 -12.47
N PRO A 19 -1.25 -5.73 -12.85
CA PRO A 19 -1.42 -4.65 -11.90
C PRO A 19 -2.25 -5.18 -10.73
N ALA A 20 -1.72 -5.02 -9.52
CA ALA A 20 -2.36 -5.50 -8.31
C ALA A 20 -3.82 -5.05 -8.31
N ALA A 21 -4.74 -6.01 -8.14
CA ALA A 21 -6.17 -5.74 -8.21
C ALA A 21 -6.53 -4.70 -7.13
N THR A 22 -6.78 -3.46 -7.56
CA THR A 22 -7.14 -2.39 -6.64
C THR A 22 -8.61 -2.53 -6.28
N VAL A 23 -8.92 -2.66 -4.98
CA VAL A 23 -10.29 -2.75 -4.49
C VAL A 23 -10.73 -1.38 -4.00
N ALA A 24 -11.83 -0.87 -4.57
CA ALA A 24 -12.44 0.37 -4.11
C ALA A 24 -13.17 0.13 -2.78
N VAL A 25 -12.76 0.83 -1.73
CA VAL A 25 -13.37 0.78 -0.40
C VAL A 25 -13.80 2.20 -0.01
N ARG A 26 -14.95 2.34 0.66
CA ARG A 26 -15.37 3.65 1.16
C ARG A 26 -14.46 4.08 2.30
N LEU A 27 -13.99 5.33 2.26
CA LEU A 27 -13.15 5.89 3.32
C LEU A 27 -13.81 5.77 4.71
N GLY A 28 -15.12 5.97 4.80
CA GLY A 28 -15.88 5.83 6.04
C GLY A 28 -15.85 4.43 6.65
N ASP A 29 -15.69 3.38 5.84
CA ASP A 29 -15.57 2.00 6.30
C ASP A 29 -14.11 1.67 6.67
N MET A 30 -13.15 2.30 5.99
CA MET A 30 -11.71 2.10 6.20
C MET A 30 -11.18 2.79 7.46
N LEU A 31 -11.60 4.04 7.72
CA LEU A 31 -11.16 4.83 8.88
C LEU A 31 -11.29 4.11 10.24
N PRO A 32 -12.44 3.51 10.61
CA PRO A 32 -12.56 2.83 11.90
C PRO A 32 -11.67 1.59 11.98
N LEU A 33 -11.45 0.87 10.87
CA LEU A 33 -10.57 -0.30 10.83
C LEU A 33 -9.11 0.09 11.07
N LEU A 34 -8.65 1.16 10.43
CA LEU A 34 -7.30 1.68 10.63
C LEU A 34 -7.12 2.25 12.05
N ALA A 35 -8.11 2.97 12.58
CA ALA A 35 -8.07 3.48 13.95
C ALA A 35 -7.95 2.35 14.97
N MET A 36 -8.74 1.28 14.81
CA MET A 36 -8.67 0.07 15.63
C MET A 36 -7.31 -0.62 15.49
N ALA A 37 -6.80 -0.74 14.25
CA ALA A 37 -5.50 -1.36 13.98
C ALA A 37 -4.35 -0.58 14.64
N GLN A 38 -4.41 0.75 14.60
CA GLN A 38 -3.44 1.63 15.22
C GLN A 38 -3.47 1.52 16.75
N GLN A 39 -4.67 1.51 17.34
CA GLN A 39 -4.87 1.34 18.80
C GLN A 39 -4.38 -0.03 19.29
N GLY A 40 -4.69 -1.08 18.53
CA GLY A 40 -4.27 -2.46 18.83
C GLY A 40 -2.81 -2.78 18.48
N ARG A 41 -2.06 -1.81 17.93
CA ARG A 41 -0.66 -1.97 17.48
C ARG A 41 -0.47 -3.19 16.57
N PHE A 42 -1.40 -3.41 15.66
CA PHE A 42 -1.32 -4.54 14.75
C PHE A 42 -0.11 -4.38 13.82
N ASN A 43 0.73 -5.41 13.75
CA ASN A 43 1.97 -5.34 12.97
C ASN A 43 1.72 -5.16 11.47
N TRP A 44 0.64 -5.74 10.93
CA TRP A 44 0.31 -5.60 9.52
C TRP A 44 0.16 -4.14 9.09
N LEU A 45 -0.37 -3.26 9.97
CA LEU A 45 -0.56 -1.85 9.63
C LEU A 45 0.78 -1.18 9.29
N ARG A 46 1.85 -1.56 10.00
CA ARG A 46 3.20 -1.00 9.78
C ARG A 46 3.71 -1.33 8.38
N ASP A 47 3.36 -2.49 7.86
CA ASP A 47 3.79 -2.93 6.53
C ASP A 47 3.13 -2.10 5.41
N PHE A 48 1.97 -1.46 5.68
CA PHE A 48 1.25 -0.61 4.72
C PHE A 48 1.43 0.90 4.96
N LEU A 49 2.22 1.32 5.97
CA LEU A 49 2.38 2.75 6.27
C LEU A 49 3.17 3.51 5.18
N ASP A 50 4.03 2.79 4.45
CA ASP A 50 4.85 3.36 3.37
C ASP A 50 4.17 3.25 1.99
N ASP A 51 2.98 2.64 1.91
CA ASP A 51 2.26 2.44 0.65
C ASP A 51 1.49 3.69 0.22
N GLU A 52 1.51 3.98 -1.09
CA GLU A 52 0.75 5.08 -1.66
C GLU A 52 -0.75 4.71 -1.80
N VAL A 53 -1.61 5.51 -1.16
CA VAL A 53 -3.06 5.38 -1.29
C VAL A 53 -3.60 6.41 -2.26
N ARG A 54 -4.29 5.96 -3.30
CA ARG A 54 -4.97 6.84 -4.25
C ARG A 54 -6.27 7.38 -3.65
N ILE A 55 -6.34 8.70 -3.52
CA ILE A 55 -7.55 9.43 -3.12
C ILE A 55 -7.96 10.41 -4.23
N THR A 56 -9.17 10.93 -4.13
CA THR A 56 -9.65 11.98 -5.02
C THR A 56 -8.95 13.30 -4.70
N ASP A 57 -8.84 14.16 -5.72
CA ASP A 57 -8.14 15.45 -5.63
C ASP A 57 -8.76 16.38 -4.58
N ASP A 58 -10.09 16.43 -4.52
CA ASP A 58 -10.85 17.22 -3.54
C ASP A 58 -10.56 16.79 -2.10
N LEU A 59 -10.48 15.48 -1.83
CA LEU A 59 -10.14 14.95 -0.52
C LEU A 59 -8.68 15.26 -0.17
N TYR A 60 -7.78 15.18 -1.14
CA TYR A 60 -6.37 15.52 -0.93
C TYR A 60 -6.19 16.99 -0.54
N GLU A 61 -6.87 17.92 -1.20
CA GLU A 61 -6.88 19.34 -0.83
C GLU A 61 -7.34 19.56 0.61
N ILE A 62 -8.47 18.96 1.00
CA ILE A 62 -9.01 19.08 2.37
C ILE A 62 -8.02 18.51 3.40
N LEU A 63 -7.39 17.38 3.11
CA LEU A 63 -6.42 16.76 4.01
C LEU A 63 -5.16 17.61 4.17
N GLN A 64 -4.68 18.25 3.10
CA GLN A 64 -3.55 19.17 3.18
C GLN A 64 -3.87 20.39 4.04
N GLU A 65 -5.04 21.01 3.84
CA GLU A 65 -5.50 22.12 4.66
C GLU A 65 -5.63 21.71 6.14
N PHE A 66 -6.22 20.55 6.40
CA PHE A 66 -6.37 20.00 7.74
C PHE A 66 -5.03 19.70 8.43
N ALA A 67 -4.06 19.17 7.69
CA ALA A 67 -2.71 18.90 8.18
C ALA A 67 -1.90 20.19 8.44
N GLY A 68 -2.46 21.38 8.16
CA GLY A 68 -1.76 22.65 8.26
C GLY A 68 -0.70 22.83 7.16
N TYR A 69 -0.70 21.95 6.16
CA TYR A 69 0.12 22.08 4.96
C TYR A 69 -0.56 23.11 4.06
N ARG A 70 -0.30 24.39 4.36
CA ARG A 70 -0.55 25.46 3.40
C ARG A 70 0.58 25.37 2.38
N PRO A 71 0.37 24.86 1.15
CA PRO A 71 1.33 25.15 0.09
C PRO A 71 1.36 26.67 -0.03
N SER A 72 2.45 27.27 0.43
CA SER A 72 2.75 28.66 0.17
C SER A 72 3.06 28.74 -1.32
N SER A 73 2.02 28.85 -2.14
CA SER A 73 2.16 29.20 -3.55
C SER A 73 2.64 30.64 -3.59
N ALA A 74 3.94 30.79 -3.85
CA ALA A 74 4.64 32.03 -4.17
C ALA A 74 4.81 32.13 -5.69
#